data_AF-A0A1I2EK23-F1
#
_entry.id   AF-A0A1I2EK23-F1
#
_cell.length_a   1.000
_cell.length_b   1.000
_cell.length_c   1.000
_cell.angle_alpha   90.00
_cell.angle_beta   90.00
_cell.angle_gamma   90.00
#
_symmetry.space_group_name_H-M   'P 1'
#
loop_
_entity.id
_entity.type
_entity.pdbx_description
1 polymer ?
#
loop_
_entity_poly.entity_id
_entity_poly.type
_entity_poly.pdbx_seq_one_letter_code
_entity_poly.pdbx_strand_id
1 'polypeptide(L)'
;MDMKILINIVSMEIILAYIFFTKQIKYKLFLYILLSFNLYFMKSIALSCNLEADVIWGIDFLVNTLTMFNFSIILGKFIYDKMYNKK
;
A
#
# COMPACT_ATOMS: atom_id res chain seq x y z
N MET A 1 20.30 12.55 6.16
CA MET A 1 19.29 11.70 5.49
C MET A 1 18.85 12.43 4.23
N ASP A 2 18.85 11.77 3.08
CA ASP A 2 18.43 12.41 1.82
C ASP A 2 16.99 12.92 1.93
N MET A 3 16.74 14.18 1.52
CA MET A 3 15.42 14.82 1.57
C MET A 3 14.34 13.97 0.88
N LYS A 4 14.70 13.24 -0.18
CA LYS A 4 13.81 12.30 -0.89
C LYS A 4 13.37 11.15 0.00
N ILE A 5 14.26 10.61 0.83
CA ILE A 5 13.97 9.51 1.75
C ILE A 5 13.05 10.00 2.87
N LEU A 6 13.33 11.19 3.41
CA LEU A 6 12.49 11.81 4.45
C LEU A 6 11.07 12.07 3.95
N ILE A 7 10.92 12.63 2.75
CA ILE A 7 9.61 12.86 2.12
C ILE A 7 8.84 11.54 1.96
N ASN A 8 9.53 10.46 1.61
CA ASN A 8 8.93 9.14 1.42
C ASN A 8 8.48 8.49 2.74
N ILE A 9 9.23 8.67 3.83
CA ILE A 9 8.83 8.19 5.15
C ILE A 9 7.60 8.96 5.64
N VAL A 10 7.64 10.29 5.55
CA VAL A 10 6.54 11.16 5.97
C VAL A 10 5.28 10.91 5.13
N SER A 11 5.40 10.67 3.83
CA SER A 11 4.26 10.34 2.97
C SER A 11 3.60 9.02 3.39
N MET A 12 4.37 8.00 3.76
CA MET A 12 3.83 6.72 4.25
C MET A 12 3.09 6.87 5.58
N GLU A 13 3.65 7.62 6.53
CA GLU A 13 3.02 7.88 7.83
C GLU A 13 1.67 8.59 7.65
N ILE A 14 1.61 9.59 6.77
CA ILE A 14 0.38 10.31 6.44
C ILE A 14 -0.63 9.37 5.80
N ILE A 15 -0.23 8.54 4.84
CA ILE A 15 -1.13 7.59 4.16
C ILE A 15 -1.67 6.55 5.15
N LEU A 16 -0.82 6.00 6.02
CA LEU A 16 -1.23 5.06 7.07
C LEU A 16 -2.22 5.70 8.04
N ALA A 17 -1.93 6.90 8.54
CA ALA A 17 -2.85 7.65 9.38
C ALA A 17 -4.19 7.86 8.67
N TYR A 18 -4.17 8.26 7.39
CA TYR A 18 -5.38 8.43 6.60
C TYR A 18 -6.18 7.14 6.46
N ILE A 19 -5.53 5.99 6.25
CA ILE A 19 -6.18 4.67 6.18
C ILE A 19 -6.88 4.32 7.50
N PHE A 20 -6.23 4.59 8.64
CA PHE A 20 -6.78 4.34 9.97
C PHE A 20 -8.00 5.22 10.27
N PHE A 21 -7.92 6.52 9.99
CA PHE A 21 -8.99 7.48 10.30
C PHE A 21 -10.14 7.47 9.29
N THR A 22 -9.90 7.07 8.04
CA THR A 22 -10.95 7.01 7.01
C THR A 22 -11.97 5.95 7.38
N LYS A 23 -13.26 6.26 7.43
CA LYS A 23 -14.33 5.25 7.65
C LYS A 23 -14.89 4.66 6.36
N GLN A 24 -14.67 5.35 5.23
CA GLN A 24 -15.26 4.98 3.95
C GLN A 24 -14.37 4.01 3.16
N ILE A 25 -14.91 2.81 2.88
CA ILE A 25 -14.19 1.71 2.22
C ILE A 25 -13.64 2.11 0.84
N LYS A 26 -14.38 2.93 0.07
CA LYS A 26 -13.94 3.40 -1.26
C LYS A 26 -12.63 4.19 -1.21
N TYR A 27 -12.47 5.05 -0.20
CA TYR A 27 -11.27 5.85 -0.02
C TYR A 27 -10.12 5.02 0.57
N LYS A 28 -10.43 4.05 1.45
CA LYS A 28 -9.42 3.11 1.96
C LYS A 28 -8.73 2.33 0.85
N LEU A 29 -9.48 1.80 -0.12
CA LEU A 29 -8.90 1.04 -1.23
C LEU A 29 -7.91 1.89 -2.04
N PHE A 30 -8.27 3.13 -2.37
CA PHE A 30 -7.38 4.05 -3.07
C PHE A 30 -6.10 4.33 -2.27
N LEU A 31 -6.23 4.56 -0.96
CA LEU A 31 -5.09 4.83 -0.08
C LEU A 31 -4.17 3.60 0.06
N TYR A 32 -4.72 2.39 0.10
CA TYR A 32 -3.92 1.17 0.12
C TYR A 32 -3.15 0.96 -1.19
N ILE A 33 -3.74 1.29 -2.34
CA ILE A 33 -3.03 1.28 -3.64
C ILE A 33 -1.89 2.31 -3.61
N LEU A 34 -2.14 3.51 -3.11
CA LEU A 34 -1.13 4.57 -2.99
C LEU A 34 0.01 4.18 -2.04
N LEU A 35 -0.31 3.46 -0.96
CA LEU A 35 0.68 2.91 -0.03
C LEU A 35 1.55 1.86 -0.70
N SER A 36 0.97 0.95 -1.48
CA SER A 36 1.71 -0.06 -2.26
C SER A 36 2.71 0.59 -3.24
N PHE A 37 2.30 1.67 -3.93
CA PHE A 37 3.21 2.42 -4.81
C PHE A 37 4.36 3.08 -4.04
N ASN A 38 4.09 3.71 -2.88
CA ASN A 38 5.13 4.31 -2.06
C ASN A 38 6.14 3.27 -1.55
N LEU A 39 5.66 2.09 -1.15
CA LEU A 39 6.52 1.00 -0.67
C LEU A 39 7.40 0.45 -1.79
N TYR A 40 6.87 0.36 -3.00
CA TYR A 40 7.66 -0.01 -4.18
C TYR A 40 8.80 0.99 -4.45
N PHE A 41 8.53 2.30 -4.29
CA PHE A 41 9.56 3.32 -4.41
C PHE A 41 10.57 3.30 -3.25
N MET A 42 10.14 2.91 -2.05
CA MET A 42 11.10 2.67 -0.96
C MET A 42 12.00 1.47 -1.21
N LYS A 43 11.51 0.43 -1.87
CA LYS A 43 12.37 -0.69 -2.27
C LYS A 43 13.50 -0.24 -3.19
N SER A 44 13.24 0.60 -4.18
CA SER A 44 14.28 1.10 -5.09
C SER A 44 15.29 1.98 -4.35
N ILE A 45 14.84 2.79 -3.40
CA ILE A 45 15.71 3.57 -2.51
C ILE A 45 16.56 2.62 -1.64
N ALA A 46 15.95 1.62 -1.00
CA ALA A 46 16.64 0.66 -0.14
C ALA A 46 17.75 -0.09 -0.90
N LEU A 47 17.48 -0.50 -2.14
CA LEU A 47 18.47 -1.09 -3.04
C LEU A 47 19.60 -0.10 -3.36
N SER A 48 19.28 1.16 -3.64
CA SER A 48 20.31 2.18 -3.92
C SER A 48 21.18 2.54 -2.72
N CYS A 49 20.66 2.35 -1.51
CA CYS A 49 21.38 2.60 -0.25
C CYS A 49 22.16 1.37 0.24
N ASN A 50 22.17 0.25 -0.50
CA ASN A 50 22.76 -1.02 -0.08
C ASN A 50 22.30 -1.45 1.33
N LEU A 51 21.01 -1.29 1.64
CA LEU A 51 20.44 -1.77 2.89
C LEU A 51 20.49 -3.30 2.96
N GLU A 52 20.47 -3.82 4.19
CA GLU A 52 20.51 -5.27 4.45
C GLU A 52 19.39 -6.03 3.72
N ALA A 53 19.69 -7.26 3.31
CA ALA A 53 18.76 -8.11 2.59
C ALA A 53 17.44 -8.33 3.36
N ASP A 54 17.51 -8.38 4.69
CA ASP A 54 16.35 -8.55 5.58
C ASP A 54 15.39 -7.35 5.49
N VAL A 55 15.93 -6.13 5.34
CA VAL A 55 15.13 -4.91 5.18
C VAL A 55 14.43 -4.91 3.83
N ILE A 56 15.14 -5.29 2.76
CA ILE A 56 14.56 -5.39 1.41
C ILE A 56 13.46 -6.45 1.39
N TRP A 57 13.68 -7.58 2.04
CA TRP A 57 12.69 -8.66 2.16
C TRP A 57 11.44 -8.20 2.93
N GLY A 58 11.61 -7.44 4.01
CA GLY A 58 10.50 -6.85 4.77
C GLY A 58 9.64 -5.91 3.92
N ILE A 59 10.27 -5.08 3.07
CA ILE A 59 9.56 -4.20 2.14
C ILE A 59 8.77 -5.05 1.12
N ASP A 60 9.38 -6.09 0.55
CA ASP A 60 8.71 -6.99 -0.40
C ASP A 60 7.51 -7.72 0.22
N PHE A 61 7.67 -8.20 1.45
CA PHE A 61 6.60 -8.86 2.19
C PHE A 61 5.39 -7.91 2.38
N LEU A 62 5.65 -6.67 2.78
CA LEU A 62 4.61 -5.65 2.97
C LEU A 62 3.90 -5.30 1.66
N VAL A 63 4.64 -5.09 0.58
CA VAL A 63 4.09 -4.78 -0.75
C VAL A 63 3.18 -5.92 -1.22
N ASN A 64 3.64 -7.16 -1.13
CA ASN A 64 2.89 -8.34 -1.57
C ASN A 64 1.62 -8.54 -0.74
N THR A 65 1.71 -8.36 0.59
CA THR A 65 0.57 -8.48 1.50
C THR A 65 -0.51 -7.43 1.17
N LEU A 66 -0.12 -6.16 0.99
CA LEU A 66 -1.04 -5.09 0.63
C LEU A 66 -1.68 -5.32 -0.74
N THR A 67 -0.91 -5.83 -1.70
CA THR A 67 -1.40 -6.15 -3.04
C THR A 67 -2.46 -7.25 -2.98
N MET A 68 -2.21 -8.35 -2.26
CA MET A 68 -3.21 -9.41 -2.07
C MET A 68 -4.47 -8.89 -1.39
N PHE A 69 -4.33 -8.09 -0.34
CA PHE A 69 -5.47 -7.49 0.36
C PHE A 69 -6.34 -6.61 -0.56
N ASN A 70 -5.70 -5.78 -1.39
CA ASN A 70 -6.38 -4.96 -2.39
C ASN A 70 -7.14 -5.82 -3.41
N PHE A 71 -6.53 -6.88 -3.91
CA PHE A 71 -7.20 -7.83 -4.80
C PHE A 71 -8.40 -8.49 -4.14
N SER A 72 -8.27 -8.95 -2.89
CA SER A 72 -9.39 -9.56 -2.15
C SER A 72 -10.57 -8.61 -1.99
N ILE A 73 -10.33 -7.33 -1.70
CA ILE A 73 -11.41 -6.32 -1.60
C ILE A 73 -12.10 -6.12 -2.96
N ILE A 74 -11.33 -5.98 -4.03
CA ILE A 74 -11.88 -5.80 -5.39
C ILE A 74 -12.71 -7.01 -5.79
N LEU A 75 -12.19 -8.21 -5.54
CA LEU A 75 -12.85 -9.47 -5.90
C LEU A 75 -14.13 -9.68 -5.09
N GLY A 76 -14.09 -9.38 -3.78
CA GLY A 76 -15.28 -9.40 -2.92
C GLY A 76 -16.35 -8.42 -3.39
N LYS A 77 -15.95 -7.21 -3.79
CA LYS A 77 -16.87 -6.22 -4.38
C LYS A 77 -17.47 -6.70 -5.70
N PHE A 78 -16.64 -7.26 -6.59
CA PHE A 78 -17.09 -7.80 -7.86
C PHE A 78 -18.11 -8.94 -7.69
N ILE A 79 -17.85 -9.87 -6.76
CA ILE A 79 -18.77 -10.96 -6.44
C ILE A 79 -20.07 -10.39 -5.87
N TYR A 80 -19.99 -9.43 -4.94
CA TYR A 80 -21.17 -8.79 -4.36
C TYR A 80 -22.02 -8.10 -5.44
N ASP A 81 -21.41 -7.30 -6.30
CA ASP A 81 -22.11 -6.61 -7.38
C ASP A 81 -22.75 -7.61 -8.35
N LYS A 82 -22.05 -8.70 -8.70
CA LYS A 82 -22.58 -9.75 -9.58
C LYS A 82 -23.71 -10.57 -8.95
N MET A 83 -23.68 -10.78 -7.63
CA MET A 83 -24.66 -11.60 -6.91
C MET A 83 -25.91 -10.81 -6.50
N TYR A 84 -25.74 -9.54 -6.10
CA TYR A 84 -26.80 -8.74 -5.46
C TYR A 84 -27.21 -7.49 -6.26
N ASN A 85 -26.34 -6.93 -7.10
CA ASN A 85 -26.70 -5.86 -8.04
C ASN A 85 -27.04 -6.44 -9.41
N LYS A 86 -28.10 -7.26 -9.49
CA LYS A 86 -28.81 -7.51 -10.76
C LYS A 86 -29.67 -6.28 -11.06
N LYS A 87 -29.09 -5.28 -11.72
CA LYS A 87 -29.84 -4.40 -12.62
C LYS A 87 -29.64 -4.87 -14.04
#